data_AF-A0A950GF59-F1
#
_entry.id   AF-A0A950GF59-F1
#
_cell.length_a   1.000
_cell.length_b   1.000
_cell.length_c   1.000
_cell.angle_alpha   90.00
_cell.angle_beta   90.00
_cell.angle_gamma   90.00
#
_symmetry.space_group_name_H-M   'P 1'
#
loop_
_entity.id
_entity.type
_entity.pdbx_description
1 polymer ?
#
loop_
_entity_poly.entity_id
_entity_poly.type
_entity_poly.pdbx_seq_one_letter_code
_entity_poly.pdbx_strand_id
1 'polypeptide(L)'
;MTSNTSTESGDFDINAQFRAVMHELGLSPENTGGSITFIGEDPIFPSKHRLAACIGIPMMAGAAGIADIWRQRSGRGQDLTLDLRKAIHGVNPMYKFGPTINGYPYQLPYWIDNPMGFDLYRTKDGRLFLPTGAYPRLLNDMCSFLHCGPDHDQIAEAVSKWDSAELDEAAAAAGLVFAIVRTPEEWLAHPQGKQLAERPLVEVVKIGDSDPEPFTPAARPLSGLRVLAATHVIAGNVMARTLAEHGAEVLQISHPEEFENEGLMQDPCAGFTSSAWLDLKDPEALKRAYELAADADVFVESYRGRKIADLGMSPEELATRRPGIVYASARAYSYDGPWADRGGFDMEALCVSGFATLEGTPEQPKFPPTYVMNDFIAGYLGAAGIQAA
;
A
#
# COMPACT_ATOMS: atom_id res chain seq x y z
N MET A 1 -32.14 25.40 -15.72
CA MET A 1 -31.69 24.47 -16.78
C MET A 1 -30.50 23.70 -16.21
N THR A 2 -30.72 22.80 -15.26
CA THR A 2 -30.78 21.33 -15.48
C THR A 2 -29.55 20.76 -16.19
N SER A 3 -28.52 20.42 -15.41
CA SER A 3 -27.71 19.23 -15.64
C SER A 3 -27.70 18.43 -14.33
N ASN A 4 -28.62 17.49 -14.25
CA ASN A 4 -28.62 16.39 -13.31
C ASN A 4 -27.70 15.28 -13.86
N THR A 5 -27.37 14.29 -13.03
CA THR A 5 -26.56 13.05 -13.25
C THR A 5 -25.11 13.15 -12.72
N SER A 6 -24.68 12.47 -11.66
CA SER A 6 -25.25 11.36 -10.88
C SER A 6 -24.94 11.49 -9.38
N THR A 7 -25.90 12.01 -8.61
CA THR A 7 -26.08 11.59 -7.22
C THR A 7 -27.10 10.45 -7.22
N GLU A 8 -26.70 9.26 -7.64
CA GLU A 8 -27.45 8.05 -7.24
C GLU A 8 -27.02 7.70 -5.82
N SER A 9 -27.67 8.33 -4.85
CA SER A 9 -27.68 7.90 -3.45
C SER A 9 -28.65 6.72 -3.28
N GLY A 10 -28.55 5.70 -4.13
CA GLY A 10 -29.53 4.61 -4.24
C GLY A 10 -29.07 3.23 -3.75
N ASP A 11 -27.85 2.78 -4.05
CA ASP A 11 -27.54 1.32 -4.00
C ASP A 11 -26.17 0.94 -3.39
N PHE A 12 -25.46 1.84 -2.70
CA PHE A 12 -24.22 1.45 -2.03
C PHE A 12 -24.50 0.70 -0.71
N ASP A 13 -24.52 -0.63 -0.77
CA ASP A 13 -24.52 -1.49 0.43
C ASP A 13 -23.10 -1.86 0.84
N ILE A 14 -22.59 -1.18 1.87
CA ILE A 14 -21.25 -1.45 2.43
C ILE A 14 -21.11 -2.90 2.92
N ASN A 15 -22.17 -3.54 3.41
CA ASN A 15 -22.11 -4.91 3.88
C ASN A 15 -21.95 -5.88 2.70
N ALA A 16 -22.61 -5.60 1.57
CA ALA A 16 -22.43 -6.38 0.35
C ALA A 16 -21.00 -6.24 -0.21
N GLN A 17 -20.46 -5.01 -0.23
CA GLN A 17 -19.07 -4.78 -0.68
C GLN A 17 -18.05 -5.45 0.25
N PHE A 18 -18.25 -5.36 1.57
CA PHE A 18 -17.44 -6.08 2.55
C PHE A 18 -17.48 -7.59 2.35
N ARG A 19 -18.68 -8.18 2.14
CA ARG A 19 -18.82 -9.61 1.85
C ARG A 19 -18.09 -10.02 0.56
N ALA A 20 -18.12 -9.17 -0.47
CA ALA A 20 -17.39 -9.43 -1.71
C ALA A 20 -15.88 -9.50 -1.47
N VAL A 21 -15.32 -8.52 -0.74
CA VAL A 21 -13.88 -8.52 -0.36
C VAL A 21 -13.52 -9.73 0.49
N MET A 22 -14.33 -10.09 1.49
CA MET A 22 -14.10 -11.28 2.31
C MET A 22 -14.08 -12.55 1.48
N HIS A 23 -15.06 -12.73 0.59
CA HIS A 23 -15.15 -13.89 -0.29
C HIS A 23 -13.93 -14.01 -1.21
N GLU A 24 -13.48 -12.89 -1.77
CA GLU A 24 -12.31 -12.84 -2.65
C GLU A 24 -11.01 -13.19 -1.92
N LEU A 25 -10.89 -12.79 -0.66
CA LEU A 25 -9.79 -13.18 0.24
C LEU A 25 -9.87 -14.64 0.70
N GLY A 26 -10.96 -15.37 0.42
CA GLY A 26 -11.20 -16.70 0.97
C GLY A 26 -11.64 -16.72 2.45
N LEU A 27 -12.05 -15.58 2.99
CA LEU A 27 -12.54 -15.43 4.36
C LEU A 27 -14.08 -15.47 4.41
N SER A 28 -14.64 -15.85 5.57
CA SER A 28 -16.08 -15.86 5.82
C SER A 28 -16.43 -15.01 7.05
N PRO A 29 -17.35 -14.04 6.93
CA PRO A 29 -17.87 -13.27 8.07
C PRO A 29 -18.40 -14.15 9.21
N GLU A 30 -18.99 -15.31 8.88
CA GLU A 30 -19.56 -16.25 9.83
C GLU A 30 -18.50 -16.92 10.70
N ASN A 31 -17.25 -16.99 10.23
CA ASN A 31 -16.15 -17.57 11.00
C ASN A 31 -15.78 -16.71 12.21
N THR A 32 -16.09 -15.40 12.22
CA THR A 32 -15.88 -14.53 13.39
C THR A 32 -16.66 -15.00 14.63
N GLY A 33 -17.74 -15.77 14.45
CA GLY A 33 -18.58 -16.26 15.54
C GLY A 33 -19.38 -15.16 16.25
N GLY A 34 -19.49 -13.97 15.66
CA GLY A 34 -20.26 -12.84 16.17
C GLY A 34 -20.91 -12.04 15.04
N SER A 35 -21.45 -10.88 15.40
CA SER A 35 -22.06 -9.92 14.47
C SER A 35 -21.03 -8.93 13.93
N ILE A 36 -21.21 -8.48 12.69
CA ILE A 36 -20.37 -7.45 12.06
C ILE A 36 -21.25 -6.26 11.74
N THR A 37 -20.87 -5.07 12.20
CA THR A 37 -21.65 -3.84 12.05
C THR A 37 -20.80 -2.67 11.57
N PHE A 38 -21.21 -2.01 10.50
CA PHE A 38 -20.72 -0.69 10.12
C PHE A 38 -21.64 0.40 10.67
N ILE A 39 -21.06 1.44 11.26
CA ILE A 39 -21.78 2.61 11.78
C ILE A 39 -21.42 3.84 10.94
N GLY A 40 -22.44 4.63 10.59
CA GLY A 40 -22.30 5.85 9.81
C GLY A 40 -22.55 5.63 8.32
N GLU A 41 -22.50 6.72 7.56
CA GLU A 41 -22.72 6.75 6.11
C GLU A 41 -21.54 7.44 5.43
N ASP A 42 -21.37 7.18 4.13
CA ASP A 42 -20.31 7.76 3.29
C ASP A 42 -20.96 8.19 1.95
N PRO A 43 -20.64 9.38 1.38
CA PRO A 43 -19.45 10.21 1.58
C PRO A 43 -19.41 11.04 2.88
N ILE A 44 -18.28 11.01 3.59
CA ILE A 44 -17.98 11.91 4.74
C ILE A 44 -17.23 13.17 4.29
N PHE A 45 -16.26 13.01 3.39
CA PHE A 45 -15.52 14.13 2.81
C PHE A 45 -16.17 14.61 1.51
N PRO A 46 -15.93 15.87 1.09
CA PRO A 46 -16.38 16.38 -0.20
C PRO A 46 -15.52 15.78 -1.33
N SER A 47 -15.62 14.46 -1.52
CA SER A 47 -14.96 13.67 -2.55
C SER A 47 -16.02 12.98 -3.40
N LYS A 48 -15.70 12.71 -4.68
CA LYS A 48 -16.55 11.89 -5.54
C LYS A 48 -16.45 10.40 -5.20
N HIS A 49 -15.48 10.03 -4.37
CA HIS A 49 -15.23 8.67 -3.90
C HIS A 49 -15.71 8.47 -2.45
N ARG A 50 -16.11 7.24 -2.13
CA ARG A 50 -16.48 6.81 -0.78
C ARG A 50 -15.23 6.45 0.03
N LEU A 51 -14.48 7.48 0.39
CA LEU A 51 -13.18 7.31 1.05
C LEU A 51 -13.27 6.56 2.38
N ALA A 52 -14.35 6.74 3.15
CA ALA A 52 -14.50 6.07 4.44
C ALA A 52 -14.81 4.58 4.25
N ALA A 53 -15.58 4.23 3.22
CA ALA A 53 -15.82 2.84 2.87
C ALA A 53 -14.57 2.17 2.24
N CYS A 54 -13.83 2.89 1.38
CA CYS A 54 -12.61 2.40 0.75
C CYS A 54 -11.56 1.94 1.76
N ILE A 55 -11.45 2.61 2.91
CA ILE A 55 -10.57 2.19 4.01
C ILE A 55 -11.24 1.24 4.99
N GLY A 56 -12.52 1.49 5.29
CA GLY A 56 -13.22 0.77 6.35
C GLY A 56 -13.48 -0.69 6.00
N ILE A 57 -13.71 -1.00 4.72
CA ILE A 57 -13.91 -2.36 4.26
C ILE A 57 -12.63 -3.21 4.46
N PRO A 58 -11.44 -2.81 3.96
CA PRO A 58 -10.18 -3.50 4.25
C PRO A 58 -9.88 -3.64 5.76
N MET A 59 -10.08 -2.58 6.54
CA MET A 59 -9.87 -2.64 8.00
C MET A 59 -10.78 -3.67 8.66
N MET A 60 -12.06 -3.71 8.28
CA MET A 60 -12.99 -4.71 8.80
C MET A 60 -12.64 -6.12 8.32
N ALA A 61 -12.13 -6.28 7.09
CA ALA A 61 -11.69 -7.58 6.58
C ALA A 61 -10.53 -8.12 7.42
N GLY A 62 -9.53 -7.29 7.71
CA GLY A 62 -8.46 -7.63 8.65
C GLY A 62 -8.98 -7.93 10.06
N ALA A 63 -9.94 -7.16 10.57
CA ALA A 63 -10.54 -7.45 11.88
C ALA A 63 -11.29 -8.80 11.91
N ALA A 64 -11.96 -9.16 10.81
CA ALA A 64 -12.68 -10.41 10.67
C ALA A 64 -11.72 -11.62 10.55
N GLY A 65 -10.63 -11.50 9.79
CA GLY A 65 -9.59 -12.54 9.72
C GLY A 65 -8.97 -12.80 11.10
N ILE A 66 -8.69 -11.75 11.86
CA ILE A 66 -8.19 -11.89 13.24
C ILE A 66 -9.22 -12.53 14.18
N ALA A 67 -10.50 -12.18 14.06
CA ALA A 67 -11.56 -12.79 14.86
C ALA A 67 -11.73 -14.28 14.55
N ASP A 68 -11.55 -14.69 13.29
CA ASP A 68 -11.50 -16.10 12.90
C ASP A 68 -10.34 -16.81 13.61
N ILE A 69 -9.10 -16.30 13.46
CA ILE A 69 -7.91 -16.85 14.15
C ILE A 69 -8.13 -16.95 15.66
N TRP A 70 -8.71 -15.91 16.26
CA TRP A 70 -9.03 -15.89 17.70
C TRP A 70 -10.02 -17.00 18.09
N ARG A 71 -11.05 -17.23 17.28
CA ARG A 71 -12.00 -18.31 17.49
C ARG A 71 -11.34 -19.67 17.31
N GLN A 72 -10.43 -19.84 16.35
CA GLN A 72 -9.66 -21.08 16.20
C GLN A 72 -8.81 -21.37 17.45
N ARG A 73 -8.19 -20.33 18.05
CA ARG A 73 -7.38 -20.47 19.28
C ARG A 73 -8.18 -20.74 20.54
N SER A 74 -9.33 -20.07 20.69
CA SER A 74 -10.04 -19.97 21.97
C SER A 74 -11.42 -20.62 21.98
N GLY A 75 -11.96 -20.96 20.81
CA GLY A 75 -13.36 -21.36 20.62
C GLY A 75 -14.36 -20.20 20.76
N ARG A 76 -13.91 -18.97 21.03
CA ARG A 76 -14.78 -17.82 21.31
C ARG A 76 -14.92 -16.92 20.10
N GLY A 77 -16.16 -16.65 19.69
CA GLY A 77 -16.46 -15.63 18.69
C GLY A 77 -16.40 -14.20 19.26
N GLN A 78 -16.43 -13.22 18.36
CA GLN A 78 -16.36 -11.80 18.70
C GLN A 78 -17.29 -10.96 17.81
N ASP A 79 -18.03 -10.04 18.44
CA ASP A 79 -18.76 -8.99 17.71
C ASP A 79 -17.78 -7.89 17.25
N LEU A 80 -17.90 -7.49 15.99
CA LEU A 80 -17.07 -6.47 15.35
C LEU A 80 -17.92 -5.25 14.98
N THR A 81 -17.40 -4.07 15.29
CA THR A 81 -18.07 -2.80 14.96
C THR A 81 -17.04 -1.79 14.46
N LEU A 82 -17.32 -1.17 13.32
CA LEU A 82 -16.48 -0.11 12.76
C LEU A 82 -17.32 1.14 12.49
N ASP A 83 -16.89 2.26 13.05
CA ASP A 83 -17.48 3.57 12.78
C ASP A 83 -16.74 4.24 11.63
N LEU A 84 -17.40 4.44 10.49
CA LEU A 84 -16.81 5.03 9.29
C LEU A 84 -16.27 6.44 9.54
N ARG A 85 -16.87 7.18 10.47
CA ARG A 85 -16.42 8.52 10.88
C ARG A 85 -15.09 8.49 11.62
N LYS A 86 -14.72 7.33 12.18
CA LYS A 86 -13.43 7.10 12.83
C LYS A 86 -12.44 6.42 11.89
N ALA A 87 -12.89 5.42 11.13
CA ALA A 87 -12.06 4.66 10.21
C ALA A 87 -11.34 5.55 9.18
N ILE A 88 -12.01 6.61 8.72
CA ILE A 88 -11.43 7.57 7.77
C ILE A 88 -10.14 8.24 8.29
N HIS A 89 -9.94 8.34 9.61
CA HIS A 89 -8.69 8.87 10.17
C HIS A 89 -7.50 7.91 10.01
N GLY A 90 -7.75 6.64 9.68
CA GLY A 90 -6.72 5.65 9.36
C GLY A 90 -6.18 5.73 7.92
N VAL A 91 -6.78 6.56 7.04
CA VAL A 91 -6.35 6.71 5.63
C VAL A 91 -5.02 7.46 5.51
N ASN A 92 -4.83 8.46 6.37
CA ASN A 92 -3.60 9.21 6.51
C ASN A 92 -3.65 9.99 7.83
N PRO A 93 -3.18 9.40 8.94
CA PRO A 93 -3.26 10.06 10.25
C PRO A 93 -2.52 11.40 10.23
N MET A 94 -1.49 11.58 9.40
CA MET A 94 -0.69 12.80 9.36
C MET A 94 -1.43 14.05 8.89
N TYR A 95 -2.53 13.91 8.15
CA TYR A 95 -3.22 15.07 7.53
C TYR A 95 -4.44 15.58 8.30
N LYS A 96 -5.01 14.75 9.17
CA LYS A 96 -6.21 15.12 9.96
C LYS A 96 -6.03 14.91 11.46
N PHE A 97 -4.98 14.21 11.87
CA PHE A 97 -4.58 14.05 13.25
C PHE A 97 -3.29 14.82 13.51
N GLY A 98 -3.12 15.31 14.73
CA GLY A 98 -1.86 15.88 15.20
C GLY A 98 -1.21 14.90 16.18
N PRO A 99 -0.65 13.77 15.70
CA PRO A 99 -0.05 12.80 16.60
C PRO A 99 1.08 13.43 17.40
N THR A 100 1.29 12.92 18.61
CA THR A 100 2.42 13.31 19.43
C THR A 100 3.25 12.09 19.79
N ILE A 101 4.56 12.25 19.85
CA ILE A 101 5.49 11.25 20.39
C ILE A 101 5.93 11.77 21.75
N ASN A 102 5.52 11.07 22.81
CA ASN A 102 5.76 11.49 24.20
C ASN A 102 5.34 12.95 24.48
N GLY A 103 4.23 13.40 23.89
CA GLY A 103 3.71 14.76 24.04
C GLY A 103 4.36 15.82 23.16
N TYR A 104 5.34 15.47 22.33
CA TYR A 104 5.96 16.38 21.36
C TYR A 104 5.28 16.26 19.99
N PRO A 105 5.21 17.34 19.20
CA PRO A 105 4.71 17.28 17.84
C PRO A 105 5.50 16.26 17.02
N TYR A 106 4.77 15.52 16.21
CA TYR A 106 5.35 14.61 15.22
C TYR A 106 6.26 15.40 14.25
N GLN A 107 7.53 15.03 14.18
CA GLN A 107 8.47 15.67 13.25
C GLN A 107 8.31 15.03 11.88
N LEU A 108 7.83 15.82 10.93
CA LEU A 108 7.85 15.51 9.51
C LEU A 108 9.02 16.27 8.88
N PRO A 109 10.21 15.68 8.71
CA PRO A 109 11.24 16.23 7.84
C PRO A 109 10.79 16.05 6.39
N TYR A 110 9.68 16.69 6.02
CA TYR A 110 9.18 16.77 4.67
C TYR A 110 9.64 18.10 4.10
N TRP A 111 10.12 18.10 2.86
CA TRP A 111 10.31 19.35 2.13
C TRP A 111 8.93 19.93 1.83
N ILE A 112 8.47 20.81 2.73
CA ILE A 112 7.26 21.60 2.53
C ILE A 112 7.43 22.31 1.17
N ASP A 113 6.44 22.15 0.30
CA ASP A 113 6.45 22.65 -1.08
C ASP A 113 7.46 21.94 -2.02
N ASN A 114 7.73 20.65 -1.82
CA ASN A 114 8.48 19.84 -2.78
C ASN A 114 7.77 19.86 -4.16
N PRO A 115 8.38 20.43 -5.22
CA PRO A 115 7.76 20.56 -6.53
C PRO A 115 7.66 19.21 -7.28
N MET A 116 8.20 18.13 -6.73
CA MET A 116 8.03 16.76 -7.23
C MET A 116 7.36 15.86 -6.18
N GLY A 117 6.60 16.48 -5.26
CA GLY A 117 5.62 15.82 -4.43
C GLY A 117 4.36 15.61 -5.25
N PHE A 118 3.33 16.43 -5.03
CA PHE A 118 2.01 16.26 -5.64
C PHE A 118 1.75 17.22 -6.82
N ASP A 119 2.77 17.90 -7.34
CA ASP A 119 2.59 18.90 -8.39
C ASP A 119 2.53 18.25 -9.78
N LEU A 120 1.66 18.80 -10.64
CA LEU A 120 1.40 18.28 -11.98
C LEU A 120 1.84 19.28 -13.04
N TYR A 121 2.62 18.79 -14.01
CA TYR A 121 3.24 19.61 -15.04
C TYR A 121 2.67 19.30 -16.41
N ARG A 122 2.43 20.33 -17.20
CA ARG A 122 1.83 20.18 -18.53
C ARG A 122 2.88 19.82 -19.57
N THR A 123 2.68 18.72 -20.28
CA THR A 123 3.48 18.30 -21.43
C THR A 123 3.12 19.10 -22.67
N LYS A 124 3.93 18.99 -23.74
CA LYS A 124 3.74 19.68 -25.02
C LYS A 124 2.39 19.39 -25.68
N ASP A 125 1.94 18.15 -25.61
CA ASP A 125 0.64 17.67 -26.11
C ASP A 125 -0.52 17.91 -25.13
N GLY A 126 -0.28 18.65 -24.04
CA GLY A 126 -1.30 19.15 -23.13
C GLY A 126 -1.71 18.17 -22.02
N ARG A 127 -1.10 16.98 -21.95
CA ARG A 127 -1.28 16.02 -20.83
C ARG A 127 -0.62 16.54 -19.56
N LEU A 128 -0.94 15.91 -18.44
CA LEU A 128 -0.36 16.21 -17.14
C LEU A 128 0.58 15.07 -16.72
N PHE A 129 1.79 15.45 -16.32
CA PHE A 129 2.86 14.58 -15.85
C PHE A 129 3.15 14.88 -14.38
N LEU A 130 3.24 13.82 -13.58
CA LEU A 130 3.63 13.85 -12.18
C LEU A 130 5.06 13.31 -12.05
N PRO A 131 6.09 14.14 -11.86
CA PRO A 131 7.42 13.70 -11.47
C PRO A 131 7.46 13.38 -9.97
N THR A 132 8.18 12.34 -9.59
CA THR A 132 8.31 11.96 -8.18
C THR A 132 9.73 12.16 -7.66
N GLY A 133 9.86 13.04 -6.67
CA GLY A 133 11.11 13.39 -5.99
C GLY A 133 10.97 13.28 -4.47
N ALA A 134 10.25 12.28 -3.98
CA ALA A 134 9.96 12.09 -2.55
C ALA A 134 11.19 11.71 -1.71
N TYR A 135 12.23 11.17 -2.35
CA TYR A 135 13.50 10.77 -1.72
C TYR A 135 14.67 11.50 -2.39
N PRO A 136 15.77 11.81 -1.67
CA PRO A 136 16.88 12.60 -2.21
C PRO A 136 17.45 12.06 -3.52
N ARG A 137 17.57 10.73 -3.64
CA ARG A 137 18.03 10.07 -4.88
C ARG A 137 17.03 10.26 -6.02
N LEU A 138 15.73 10.03 -5.78
CA LEU A 138 14.70 10.20 -6.82
C LEU A 138 14.63 11.64 -7.32
N LEU A 139 14.72 12.61 -6.40
CA LEU A 139 14.79 14.03 -6.73
C LEU A 139 15.99 14.32 -7.64
N ASN A 140 17.18 13.86 -7.25
CA ASN A 140 18.39 14.07 -8.03
C ASN A 140 18.31 13.42 -9.41
N ASP A 141 17.82 12.18 -9.48
CA ASP A 141 17.71 11.42 -10.72
C ASP A 141 16.69 12.07 -11.67
N MET A 142 15.56 12.56 -11.16
CA MET A 142 14.55 13.30 -11.95
C MET A 142 15.08 14.65 -12.46
N CYS A 143 15.71 15.45 -11.60
CA CYS A 143 16.35 16.71 -11.99
C CYS A 143 17.43 16.49 -13.06
N SER A 144 18.24 15.43 -12.91
CA SER A 144 19.28 15.07 -13.86
C SER A 144 18.69 14.69 -15.21
N PHE A 145 17.58 13.93 -15.22
CA PHE A 145 16.87 13.54 -16.43
C PHE A 145 16.21 14.73 -17.15
N LEU A 146 15.56 15.62 -16.40
CA LEU A 146 14.91 16.82 -16.96
C LEU A 146 15.89 17.96 -17.27
N HIS A 147 17.15 17.84 -16.84
CA HIS A 147 18.18 18.87 -16.94
C HIS A 147 17.76 20.21 -16.30
N CYS A 148 17.16 20.14 -15.11
CA CYS A 148 16.69 21.30 -14.37
C CYS A 148 17.05 21.22 -12.87
N GLY A 149 16.91 22.34 -12.16
CA GLY A 149 16.89 22.33 -10.70
C GLY A 149 15.54 21.83 -10.15
N PRO A 150 15.46 21.54 -8.84
CA PRO A 150 14.21 21.15 -8.19
C PRO A 150 13.38 22.40 -7.87
N ASP A 151 12.98 23.11 -8.93
CA ASP A 151 12.20 24.35 -8.91
C ASP A 151 10.98 24.18 -9.82
N HIS A 152 9.82 24.60 -9.33
CA HIS A 152 8.55 24.37 -10.02
C HIS A 152 8.56 24.92 -11.46
N ASP A 153 9.04 26.14 -11.68
CA ASP A 153 9.01 26.77 -13.00
C ASP A 153 10.01 26.13 -13.96
N GLN A 154 11.19 25.74 -13.47
CA GLN A 154 12.17 25.04 -14.29
C GLN A 154 11.68 23.63 -14.69
N ILE A 155 11.02 22.92 -13.77
CA ILE A 155 10.42 21.61 -14.06
C ILE A 155 9.30 21.78 -15.10
N ALA A 156 8.43 22.78 -14.93
CA ALA A 156 7.36 23.08 -15.88
C ALA A 156 7.91 23.37 -17.28
N GLU A 157 8.97 24.19 -17.38
CA GLU A 157 9.61 24.50 -18.65
C GLU A 157 10.21 23.23 -19.28
N ALA A 158 10.90 22.40 -18.50
CA ALA A 158 11.48 21.15 -18.98
C ALA A 158 10.42 20.17 -19.49
N VAL A 159 9.37 19.92 -18.71
CA VAL A 159 8.27 19.00 -19.06
C VAL A 159 7.49 19.49 -20.29
N SER A 160 7.28 20.80 -20.43
CA SER A 160 6.55 21.39 -21.57
C SER A 160 7.19 21.14 -22.94
N LYS A 161 8.45 20.68 -22.98
CA LYS A 161 9.19 20.36 -24.21
C LYS A 161 8.92 18.95 -24.73
N TRP A 162 8.35 18.08 -23.91
CA TRP A 162 8.13 16.67 -24.24
C TRP A 162 6.69 16.38 -24.66
N ASP A 163 6.52 15.52 -25.67
CA ASP A 163 5.25 14.84 -25.91
C ASP A 163 5.07 13.73 -24.84
N SER A 164 3.85 13.58 -24.32
CA SER A 164 3.60 12.77 -23.11
C SER A 164 3.96 11.29 -23.24
N ALA A 165 3.76 10.71 -24.43
CA ALA A 165 4.09 9.31 -24.70
C ALA A 165 5.61 9.07 -24.74
N GLU A 166 6.35 9.99 -25.37
CA GLU A 166 7.82 9.95 -25.39
C GLU A 166 8.40 10.13 -23.98
N LEU A 167 7.80 11.03 -23.18
CA LEU A 167 8.20 11.25 -21.79
C LEU A 167 7.95 10.01 -20.93
N ASP A 168 6.79 9.36 -21.06
CA ASP A 168 6.47 8.12 -20.33
C ASP A 168 7.49 7.02 -20.64
N GLU A 169 7.77 6.79 -21.92
CA GLU A 169 8.75 5.77 -22.32
C GLU A 169 10.17 6.11 -21.85
N ALA A 170 10.62 7.35 -22.05
CA ALA A 170 11.98 7.78 -21.69
C ALA A 170 12.21 7.77 -20.18
N ALA A 171 11.26 8.28 -19.38
CA ALA A 171 11.37 8.29 -17.93
C ALA A 171 11.31 6.87 -17.35
N ALA A 172 10.47 5.99 -17.93
CA ALA A 172 10.43 4.58 -17.53
C ALA A 172 11.73 3.86 -17.84
N ALA A 173 12.32 4.09 -19.03
CA ALA A 173 13.60 3.52 -19.43
C ALA A 173 14.76 4.02 -18.54
N ALA A 174 14.68 5.27 -18.07
CA ALA A 174 15.61 5.82 -17.08
C ALA A 174 15.39 5.29 -15.65
N GLY A 175 14.37 4.46 -15.43
CA GLY A 175 14.07 3.86 -14.13
C GLY A 175 13.49 4.85 -13.12
N LEU A 176 12.94 5.98 -13.57
CA LEU A 176 12.33 6.99 -12.70
C LEU A 176 10.97 6.53 -12.15
N VAL A 177 10.48 7.25 -11.15
CA VAL A 177 9.10 7.14 -10.64
C VAL A 177 8.35 8.40 -11.06
N PHE A 178 7.20 8.19 -11.70
CA PHE A 178 6.38 9.25 -12.28
C PHE A 178 5.02 8.68 -12.71
N ALA A 179 4.10 9.56 -13.11
CA ALA A 179 2.89 9.16 -13.83
C ALA A 179 2.49 10.15 -14.93
N ILE A 180 1.90 9.64 -16.01
CA ILE A 180 1.01 10.43 -16.86
C ILE A 180 -0.41 10.28 -16.33
N VAL A 181 -1.09 11.39 -16.09
CA VAL A 181 -2.48 11.42 -15.65
C VAL A 181 -3.37 10.87 -16.77
N ARG A 182 -4.19 9.89 -16.42
CA ARG A 182 -5.11 9.18 -17.32
C ARG A 182 -6.53 9.28 -16.80
N THR A 183 -7.52 9.15 -17.67
CA THR A 183 -8.91 8.88 -17.23
C THR A 183 -9.10 7.38 -16.93
N PRO A 184 -10.19 6.97 -16.26
CA PRO A 184 -10.48 5.55 -16.06
C PRO A 184 -10.57 4.76 -17.37
N GLU A 185 -11.15 5.35 -18.42
CA GLU A 185 -11.29 4.72 -19.72
C GLU A 185 -9.93 4.50 -20.38
N GLU A 186 -9.02 5.47 -20.26
CA GLU A 186 -7.66 5.36 -20.78
C GLU A 186 -6.85 4.32 -20.01
N TRP A 187 -7.03 4.24 -18.69
CA TRP A 187 -6.39 3.22 -17.87
C TRP A 187 -6.86 1.81 -18.24
N LEU A 188 -8.17 1.62 -18.32
CA LEU A 188 -8.78 0.35 -18.73
C LEU A 188 -8.51 0.02 -20.20
N ALA A 189 -8.08 0.98 -21.03
CA ALA A 189 -7.60 0.73 -22.38
C ALA A 189 -6.10 0.35 -22.42
N HIS A 190 -5.31 0.84 -21.46
CA HIS A 190 -3.87 0.63 -21.37
C HIS A 190 -3.54 -0.85 -21.06
N PRO A 191 -2.48 -1.44 -21.65
CA PRO A 191 -2.12 -2.85 -21.43
C PRO A 191 -2.00 -3.24 -19.95
N GLN A 192 -1.35 -2.41 -19.13
CA GLN A 192 -1.23 -2.66 -17.69
C GLN A 192 -2.59 -2.59 -16.97
N GLY A 193 -3.44 -1.60 -17.28
CA GLY A 193 -4.72 -1.44 -16.60
C GLY A 193 -5.71 -2.53 -16.97
N LYS A 194 -5.71 -3.00 -18.23
CA LYS A 194 -6.46 -4.19 -18.66
C LYS A 194 -6.09 -5.43 -17.87
N GLN A 195 -4.80 -5.70 -17.74
CA GLN A 195 -4.32 -6.85 -17.00
C GLN A 195 -4.74 -6.77 -15.53
N LEU A 196 -4.55 -5.63 -14.86
CA LEU A 196 -4.93 -5.47 -13.46
C LEU A 196 -6.45 -5.58 -13.23
N ALA A 197 -7.27 -5.15 -14.19
CA ALA A 197 -8.73 -5.27 -14.10
C ALA A 197 -9.23 -6.72 -14.12
N GLU A 198 -8.42 -7.68 -14.58
CA GLU A 198 -8.74 -9.11 -14.60
C GLU A 198 -8.22 -9.86 -13.36
N ARG A 199 -7.47 -9.18 -12.48
CA ARG A 199 -6.88 -9.77 -11.27
C ARG A 199 -7.78 -9.55 -10.06
N PRO A 200 -7.70 -10.43 -9.05
CA PRO A 200 -8.28 -10.14 -7.76
C PRO A 200 -7.53 -9.00 -7.06
N LEU A 201 -8.21 -8.32 -6.14
CA LEU A 201 -7.71 -7.31 -5.20
C LEU A 201 -6.49 -7.82 -4.40
N VAL A 202 -6.52 -9.09 -4.00
CA VAL A 202 -5.42 -9.78 -3.29
C VAL A 202 -5.30 -11.20 -3.82
N GLU A 203 -4.09 -11.57 -4.23
CA GLU A 203 -3.78 -12.93 -4.67
C GLU A 203 -3.19 -13.75 -3.54
N VAL A 204 -3.94 -14.76 -3.09
CA VAL A 204 -3.45 -15.78 -2.15
C VAL A 204 -3.17 -17.06 -2.94
N VAL A 205 -1.89 -17.38 -3.12
CA VAL A 205 -1.44 -18.49 -3.96
C VAL A 205 -0.60 -19.46 -3.13
N LYS A 206 -0.90 -20.76 -3.26
CA LYS A 206 -0.08 -21.81 -2.62
C LYS A 206 1.23 -22.00 -3.41
N ILE A 207 2.36 -21.72 -2.76
CA ILE A 207 3.71 -21.75 -3.36
C ILE A 207 4.54 -22.99 -3.01
N GLY A 208 4.04 -23.85 -2.11
CA GLY A 208 4.71 -25.07 -1.68
C GLY A 208 3.80 -25.96 -0.83
N ASP A 209 4.21 -27.21 -0.61
CA ASP A 209 3.53 -28.13 0.30
C ASP A 209 4.17 -28.09 1.69
N SER A 210 3.32 -28.02 2.71
CA SER A 210 3.68 -28.21 4.11
C SER A 210 2.47 -28.74 4.88
N ASP A 211 2.72 -29.34 6.03
CA ASP A 211 1.64 -29.61 6.98
C ASP A 211 1.15 -28.27 7.56
N PRO A 212 -0.17 -28.09 7.80
CA PRO A 212 -0.68 -26.90 8.47
C PRO A 212 -0.09 -26.78 9.89
N GLU A 213 0.38 -25.58 10.25
CA GLU A 213 0.85 -25.27 11.60
C GLU A 213 -0.34 -24.77 12.43
N PRO A 214 -0.89 -25.55 13.39
CA PRO A 214 -2.10 -25.16 14.09
C PRO A 214 -1.83 -24.04 15.10
N PHE A 215 -2.76 -23.09 15.19
CA PHE A 215 -2.70 -22.10 16.26
C PHE A 215 -2.86 -22.74 17.63
N THR A 216 -2.02 -22.31 18.59
CA THR A 216 -2.07 -22.76 19.99
C THR A 216 -2.78 -21.74 20.87
N PRO A 217 -3.30 -22.12 22.06
CA PRO A 217 -3.87 -21.16 23.00
C PRO A 217 -2.87 -20.06 23.37
N ALA A 218 -3.27 -18.79 23.23
CA ALA A 218 -2.43 -17.63 23.54
C ALA A 218 -3.26 -16.44 24.03
N ALA A 219 -2.58 -15.42 24.58
CA ALA A 219 -3.24 -14.25 25.17
C ALA A 219 -3.78 -13.26 24.11
N ARG A 220 -3.20 -13.22 22.90
CA ARG A 220 -3.65 -12.40 21.77
C ARG A 220 -3.74 -13.26 20.50
N PRO A 221 -4.52 -12.86 19.49
CA PRO A 221 -4.75 -13.67 18.29
C PRO A 221 -3.49 -14.08 17.53
N LEU A 222 -2.49 -13.19 17.43
CA LEU A 222 -1.23 -13.47 16.73
C LEU A 222 -0.03 -13.67 17.66
N SER A 223 -0.26 -13.86 18.96
CA SER A 223 0.82 -14.16 19.89
C SER A 223 1.58 -15.42 19.46
N GLY A 224 2.90 -15.30 19.42
CA GLY A 224 3.82 -16.35 19.00
C GLY A 224 4.15 -16.36 17.51
N LEU A 225 3.45 -15.58 16.67
CA LEU A 225 3.84 -15.42 15.27
C LEU A 225 5.01 -14.45 15.15
N ARG A 226 5.97 -14.79 14.28
CA ARG A 226 7.15 -13.98 13.96
C ARG A 226 7.07 -13.48 12.53
N VAL A 227 7.19 -12.16 12.36
CA VAL A 227 7.15 -11.49 11.06
C VAL A 227 8.52 -10.86 10.79
N LEU A 228 9.13 -11.23 9.67
CA LEU A 228 10.33 -10.59 9.14
C LEU A 228 9.91 -9.62 8.03
N ALA A 229 10.10 -8.32 8.25
CA ALA A 229 9.68 -7.27 7.32
C ALA A 229 10.88 -6.61 6.63
N ALA A 230 10.96 -6.75 5.30
CA ALA A 230 11.86 -6.02 4.41
C ALA A 230 11.04 -4.99 3.62
N THR A 231 10.60 -3.95 4.31
CA THR A 231 9.56 -3.02 3.85
C THR A 231 10.07 -1.58 3.84
N HIS A 232 9.48 -0.78 2.95
CA HIS A 232 9.81 0.62 2.71
C HIS A 232 8.51 1.45 2.64
N VAL A 233 8.54 2.68 3.14
CA VAL A 233 7.42 3.64 3.08
C VAL A 233 6.20 3.20 3.91
N ILE A 234 5.04 2.95 3.30
CA ILE A 234 3.77 2.81 4.03
C ILE A 234 3.17 1.41 3.84
N ALA A 235 2.87 0.97 2.61
CA ALA A 235 2.00 -0.19 2.38
C ALA A 235 2.47 -1.47 3.09
N GLY A 236 3.72 -1.89 2.87
CA GLY A 236 4.28 -3.08 3.52
C GLY A 236 4.41 -2.91 5.04
N ASN A 237 4.75 -1.71 5.50
CA ASN A 237 4.82 -1.40 6.93
C ASN A 237 3.44 -1.52 7.59
N VAL A 238 2.38 -0.99 6.97
CA VAL A 238 0.99 -1.12 7.46
C VAL A 238 0.54 -2.59 7.49
N MET A 239 0.96 -3.43 6.55
CA MET A 239 0.68 -4.88 6.61
C MET A 239 1.25 -5.48 7.91
N ALA A 240 2.55 -5.29 8.14
CA ALA A 240 3.23 -5.83 9.31
C ALA A 240 2.72 -5.20 10.62
N ARG A 241 2.40 -3.90 10.61
CA ARG A 241 1.83 -3.17 11.74
C ARG A 241 0.52 -3.76 12.19
N THR A 242 -0.36 -4.05 11.23
CA THR A 242 -1.67 -4.65 11.50
C THR A 242 -1.48 -6.01 12.21
N LEU A 243 -0.47 -6.79 11.86
CA LEU A 243 -0.15 -8.04 12.57
C LEU A 243 0.40 -7.78 13.99
N ALA A 244 1.29 -6.79 14.16
CA ALA A 244 1.85 -6.39 15.45
C ALA A 244 0.76 -5.93 16.44
N GLU A 245 -0.21 -5.16 15.96
CA GLU A 245 -1.39 -4.71 16.71
C GLU A 245 -2.22 -5.87 17.26
N HIS A 246 -2.08 -7.07 16.70
CA HIS A 246 -2.73 -8.30 17.18
C HIS A 246 -1.80 -9.30 17.86
N GLY A 247 -0.53 -8.92 18.09
CA GLY A 247 0.39 -9.62 18.98
C GLY A 247 1.50 -10.41 18.29
N ALA A 248 1.65 -10.26 16.97
CA ALA A 248 2.81 -10.79 16.26
C ALA A 248 4.10 -10.03 16.66
N GLU A 249 5.22 -10.72 16.68
CA GLU A 249 6.55 -10.15 16.86
C GLU A 249 7.09 -9.73 15.50
N VAL A 250 7.21 -8.42 15.27
CA VAL A 250 7.72 -7.88 14.01
C VAL A 250 9.16 -7.42 14.17
N LEU A 251 10.06 -8.01 13.37
CA LEU A 251 11.42 -7.56 13.17
C LEU A 251 11.54 -6.94 11.77
N GLN A 252 11.87 -5.66 11.71
CA GLN A 252 12.19 -5.00 10.45
C GLN A 252 13.68 -5.14 10.14
N ILE A 253 14.01 -5.47 8.89
CA ILE A 253 15.36 -5.39 8.33
C ILE A 253 15.40 -4.31 7.25
N SER A 254 16.43 -3.46 7.31
CA SER A 254 16.62 -2.37 6.35
C SER A 254 18.09 -2.23 5.97
N HIS A 255 18.36 -1.73 4.76
CA HIS A 255 19.74 -1.49 4.34
C HIS A 255 20.36 -0.34 5.16
N PRO A 256 21.61 -0.44 5.65
CA PRO A 256 22.20 0.56 6.56
C PRO A 256 22.26 1.99 6.00
N GLU A 257 22.40 2.12 4.68
CA GLU A 257 22.48 3.41 3.98
C GLU A 257 21.15 3.88 3.37
N GLU A 258 20.05 3.18 3.65
CA GLU A 258 18.74 3.58 3.14
C GLU A 258 18.20 4.77 3.95
N PHE A 259 17.94 5.89 3.25
CA PHE A 259 17.26 7.02 3.85
C PHE A 259 15.77 6.73 3.90
N GLU A 260 15.18 6.93 5.07
CA GLU A 260 13.75 6.82 5.27
C GLU A 260 13.21 8.07 5.98
N ASN A 261 12.01 8.49 5.58
CA ASN A 261 11.37 9.63 6.20
C ASN A 261 10.80 9.21 7.56
N GLU A 262 11.27 9.82 8.64
CA GLU A 262 10.78 9.52 9.99
C GLU A 262 9.26 9.58 10.08
N GLY A 263 8.64 10.53 9.38
CA GLY A 263 7.20 10.68 9.41
C GLY A 263 6.42 9.65 8.60
N LEU A 264 7.07 8.93 7.70
CA LEU A 264 6.52 7.76 7.00
C LEU A 264 6.83 6.45 7.75
N MET A 265 7.58 6.51 8.85
CA MET A 265 7.94 5.35 9.66
C MET A 265 7.21 5.27 10.98
N GLN A 266 7.03 6.39 11.67
CA GLN A 266 6.55 6.39 13.05
C GLN A 266 5.13 5.79 13.20
N ASP A 267 4.17 6.15 12.34
CA ASP A 267 2.85 5.52 12.32
C ASP A 267 2.83 4.15 11.60
N PRO A 268 3.38 4.00 10.37
CA PRO A 268 3.34 2.72 9.68
C PRO A 268 4.11 1.59 10.36
N CYS A 269 5.08 1.88 11.23
CA CYS A 269 5.85 0.86 11.97
C CYS A 269 5.46 0.76 13.45
N ALA A 270 4.36 1.38 13.88
CA ALA A 270 3.94 1.35 15.27
C ALA A 270 3.74 -0.09 15.78
N GLY A 271 4.30 -0.40 16.96
CA GLY A 271 4.19 -1.74 17.54
C GLY A 271 5.20 -2.76 17.01
N PHE A 272 6.10 -2.39 16.08
CA PHE A 272 7.23 -3.24 15.73
C PHE A 272 8.08 -3.52 16.98
N THR A 273 8.51 -4.77 17.14
CA THR A 273 9.24 -5.19 18.34
C THR A 273 10.70 -4.76 18.26
N SER A 274 11.27 -4.77 17.07
CA SER A 274 12.67 -4.39 16.83
C SER A 274 12.92 -4.04 15.37
N SER A 275 14.02 -3.32 15.11
CA SER A 275 14.57 -3.10 13.77
C SER A 275 16.06 -3.38 13.77
N ALA A 276 16.59 -3.80 12.63
CA ALA A 276 18.01 -4.09 12.44
C ALA A 276 18.48 -3.64 11.06
N TRP A 277 19.71 -3.15 10.99
CA TRP A 277 20.37 -2.93 9.71
C TRP A 277 20.96 -4.23 9.18
N LEU A 278 20.67 -4.52 7.92
CA LEU A 278 21.15 -5.72 7.24
C LEU A 278 21.33 -5.41 5.76
N ASP A 279 22.58 -5.37 5.30
CA ASP A 279 22.88 -5.23 3.87
C ASP A 279 22.80 -6.60 3.19
N LEU A 280 21.68 -6.88 2.54
CA LEU A 280 21.44 -8.15 1.83
C LEU A 280 22.40 -8.39 0.65
N LYS A 281 23.23 -7.43 0.25
CA LYS A 281 24.29 -7.63 -0.76
C LYS A 281 25.56 -8.23 -0.17
N ASP A 282 25.77 -8.12 1.14
CA ASP A 282 26.83 -8.82 1.84
C ASP A 282 26.43 -10.30 2.04
N PRO A 283 27.18 -11.28 1.51
CA PRO A 283 26.86 -12.69 1.65
C PRO A 283 26.65 -13.16 3.09
N GLU A 284 27.38 -12.61 4.07
CA GLU A 284 27.22 -12.99 5.48
C GLU A 284 25.92 -12.42 6.07
N ALA A 285 25.57 -11.18 5.71
CA ALA A 285 24.31 -10.57 6.09
C ALA A 285 23.11 -11.25 5.41
N LEU A 286 23.23 -11.65 4.14
CA LEU A 286 22.22 -12.44 3.44
C LEU A 286 22.02 -13.82 4.11
N LYS A 287 23.11 -14.49 4.47
CA LYS A 287 23.04 -15.72 5.27
C LYS A 287 22.27 -15.49 6.57
N ARG A 288 22.54 -14.38 7.27
CA ARG A 288 21.81 -14.02 8.48
C ARG A 288 20.34 -13.72 8.21
N ALA A 289 20.00 -13.09 7.08
CA ALA A 289 18.62 -12.86 6.66
C ALA A 289 17.86 -14.19 6.49
N TYR A 290 18.51 -15.20 5.91
CA TYR A 290 17.91 -16.54 5.81
C TYR A 290 17.72 -17.22 7.17
N GLU A 291 18.68 -17.07 8.09
CA GLU A 291 18.52 -17.60 9.46
C GLU A 291 17.31 -16.95 10.16
N LEU A 292 17.10 -15.65 9.96
CA LEU A 292 15.93 -14.94 10.47
C LEU A 292 14.64 -15.39 9.77
N ALA A 293 14.67 -15.56 8.44
CA ALA A 293 13.51 -15.98 7.66
C ALA A 293 13.10 -17.44 7.95
N ALA A 294 14.06 -18.33 8.22
CA ALA A 294 13.79 -19.72 8.61
C ALA A 294 13.00 -19.81 9.92
N ASP A 295 13.17 -18.82 10.78
CA ASP A 295 12.54 -18.65 12.08
C ASP A 295 11.23 -17.86 12.02
N ALA A 296 10.90 -17.25 10.88
CA ALA A 296 9.71 -16.44 10.69
C ALA A 296 8.54 -17.27 10.15
N ASP A 297 7.32 -16.87 10.51
CA ASP A 297 6.08 -17.45 9.98
C ASP A 297 5.58 -16.63 8.79
N VAL A 298 5.88 -15.33 8.79
CA VAL A 298 5.52 -14.40 7.71
C VAL A 298 6.75 -13.61 7.28
N PHE A 299 6.97 -13.54 5.96
CA PHE A 299 7.91 -12.59 5.35
C PHE A 299 7.13 -11.53 4.57
N VAL A 300 7.39 -10.25 4.84
CA VAL A 300 6.72 -9.13 4.16
C VAL A 300 7.75 -8.29 3.43
N GLU A 301 7.51 -7.98 2.16
CA GLU A 301 8.32 -6.99 1.44
C GLU A 301 7.52 -6.08 0.52
N SER A 302 8.10 -4.91 0.24
CA SER A 302 7.46 -3.88 -0.58
C SER A 302 8.45 -3.10 -1.44
N TYR A 303 9.55 -3.75 -1.84
CA TYR A 303 10.53 -3.10 -2.70
C TYR A 303 10.01 -3.03 -4.15
N ARG A 304 10.80 -2.52 -5.09
CA ARG A 304 10.43 -2.41 -6.51
C ARG A 304 10.91 -3.63 -7.31
N GLY A 305 10.12 -4.07 -8.31
CA GLY A 305 10.52 -5.10 -9.28
C GLY A 305 10.85 -6.44 -8.63
N ARG A 306 11.98 -7.05 -8.96
CA ARG A 306 12.43 -8.30 -8.32
C ARG A 306 13.51 -8.11 -7.26
N LYS A 307 13.79 -6.90 -6.78
CA LYS A 307 14.97 -6.61 -5.94
C LYS A 307 15.23 -7.58 -4.77
N ILE A 308 14.22 -7.91 -3.97
CA ILE A 308 14.39 -8.86 -2.85
C ILE A 308 14.56 -10.30 -3.35
N ALA A 309 13.82 -10.69 -4.39
CA ALA A 309 13.98 -11.98 -5.06
C ALA A 309 15.35 -12.13 -5.74
N ASP A 310 15.86 -11.08 -6.39
CA ASP A 310 17.18 -11.05 -7.04
C ASP A 310 18.34 -11.19 -6.03
N LEU A 311 18.08 -10.87 -4.76
CA LEU A 311 19.00 -11.11 -3.64
C LEU A 311 18.88 -12.52 -3.05
N GLY A 312 18.05 -13.39 -3.66
CA GLY A 312 17.86 -14.78 -3.25
C GLY A 312 16.76 -14.98 -2.19
N MET A 313 15.92 -13.98 -1.94
CA MET A 313 14.81 -14.08 -0.99
C MET A 313 13.45 -14.12 -1.73
N SER A 314 13.37 -14.86 -2.83
CA SER A 314 12.10 -15.07 -3.55
C SER A 314 11.10 -15.91 -2.74
N PRO A 315 9.79 -15.86 -3.06
CA PRO A 315 8.78 -16.70 -2.40
C PRO A 315 9.16 -18.19 -2.43
N GLU A 316 9.61 -18.70 -3.58
CA GLU A 316 9.94 -20.11 -3.76
C GLU A 316 11.20 -20.52 -2.97
N GLU A 317 12.21 -19.65 -2.90
CA GLU A 317 13.42 -19.89 -2.12
C GLU A 317 13.13 -19.91 -0.62
N LEU A 318 12.30 -18.98 -0.14
CA LEU A 318 11.91 -18.96 1.27
C LEU A 318 11.00 -20.14 1.62
N ALA A 319 10.03 -20.50 0.78
CA ALA A 319 9.18 -21.66 1.00
C ALA A 319 9.95 -22.99 1.02
N THR A 320 11.02 -23.10 0.22
CA THR A 320 11.90 -24.27 0.24
C THR A 320 12.66 -24.40 1.56
N ARG A 321 13.03 -23.27 2.19
CA ARG A 321 13.83 -23.22 3.42
C ARG A 321 12.97 -23.26 4.68
N ARG A 322 11.79 -22.63 4.63
CA ARG A 322 10.76 -22.67 5.66
C ARG A 322 9.43 -23.09 5.03
N PRO A 323 9.19 -24.42 4.90
CA PRO A 323 7.87 -24.92 4.51
C PRO A 323 6.79 -24.38 5.46
N GLY A 324 5.70 -23.88 4.91
CA GLY A 324 4.61 -23.25 5.69
C GLY A 324 4.72 -21.74 5.85
N ILE A 325 5.79 -21.09 5.37
CA ILE A 325 5.92 -19.63 5.41
C ILE A 325 4.85 -18.93 4.55
N VAL A 326 4.30 -17.83 5.07
CA VAL A 326 3.49 -16.89 4.30
C VAL A 326 4.41 -15.78 3.76
N TYR A 327 4.46 -15.63 2.43
CA TYR A 327 5.18 -14.54 1.78
C TYR A 327 4.19 -13.48 1.27
N ALA A 328 4.34 -12.24 1.73
CA ALA A 328 3.52 -11.11 1.30
C ALA A 328 4.36 -10.07 0.57
N SER A 329 3.88 -9.64 -0.60
CA SER A 329 4.50 -8.61 -1.44
C SER A 329 3.52 -7.50 -1.78
N ALA A 330 3.93 -6.25 -1.57
CA ALA A 330 3.18 -5.07 -2.00
C ALA A 330 3.88 -4.40 -3.20
N ARG A 331 3.19 -4.29 -4.34
CA ARG A 331 3.71 -3.64 -5.56
C ARG A 331 2.68 -2.68 -6.14
N ALA A 332 3.13 -1.53 -6.66
CA ALA A 332 2.24 -0.53 -7.24
C ALA A 332 1.47 -1.04 -8.47
N TYR A 333 2.08 -1.92 -9.28
CA TYR A 333 1.54 -2.34 -10.58
C TYR A 333 1.59 -3.87 -10.80
N SER A 334 1.40 -4.69 -9.76
CA SER A 334 1.61 -6.16 -9.80
C SER A 334 3.09 -6.57 -9.92
N TYR A 335 3.35 -7.88 -9.80
CA TYR A 335 4.65 -8.53 -9.96
C TYR A 335 4.96 -8.93 -11.41
N ASP A 336 3.97 -8.84 -12.29
CA ASP A 336 4.01 -9.20 -13.69
C ASP A 336 3.38 -8.10 -14.56
N GLY A 337 3.39 -8.33 -15.87
CA GLY A 337 2.84 -7.36 -16.83
C GLY A 337 3.84 -6.35 -17.37
N PRO A 338 3.37 -5.45 -18.28
CA PRO A 338 4.21 -4.44 -18.90
C PRO A 338 4.93 -3.51 -17.91
N TRP A 339 4.37 -3.31 -16.72
CA TRP A 339 4.90 -2.41 -15.69
C TRP A 339 5.46 -3.15 -14.46
N ALA A 340 5.73 -4.45 -14.55
CA ALA A 340 6.27 -5.27 -13.44
C ALA A 340 7.51 -4.66 -12.76
N ASP A 341 8.38 -4.02 -13.54
CA ASP A 341 9.61 -3.40 -13.05
C ASP A 341 9.50 -1.88 -12.85
N ARG A 342 8.31 -1.28 -13.03
CA ARG A 342 8.08 0.16 -12.75
C ARG A 342 7.87 0.39 -11.27
N GLY A 343 8.40 1.52 -10.78
CA GLY A 343 8.15 2.00 -9.42
C GLY A 343 6.91 2.89 -9.39
N GLY A 344 6.27 2.97 -8.23
CA GLY A 344 5.14 3.86 -7.99
C GLY A 344 4.89 3.99 -6.49
N PHE A 345 4.37 5.14 -6.10
CA PHE A 345 3.79 5.43 -4.81
C PHE A 345 2.29 5.70 -4.99
N ASP A 346 1.64 6.12 -3.89
CA ASP A 346 0.22 6.40 -3.82
C ASP A 346 -0.27 7.34 -4.95
N MET A 347 0.41 8.47 -5.12
CA MET A 347 0.08 9.51 -6.08
C MET A 347 0.13 9.05 -7.53
N GLU A 348 1.11 8.21 -7.91
CA GLU A 348 1.17 7.68 -9.27
C GLU A 348 0.00 6.75 -9.53
N ALA A 349 -0.38 5.90 -8.56
CA ALA A 349 -1.56 5.04 -8.67
C ALA A 349 -2.85 5.87 -8.82
N LEU A 350 -2.99 6.98 -8.09
CA LEU A 350 -4.13 7.91 -8.23
C LEU A 350 -4.17 8.58 -9.62
N CYS A 351 -3.01 8.92 -10.19
CA CYS A 351 -2.91 9.55 -11.50
C CYS A 351 -3.18 8.57 -12.65
N VAL A 352 -2.62 7.36 -12.62
CA VAL A 352 -2.74 6.42 -13.75
C VAL A 352 -4.09 5.70 -13.75
N SER A 353 -4.72 5.49 -12.59
CA SER A 353 -6.00 4.76 -12.50
C SER A 353 -7.21 5.57 -12.93
N GLY A 354 -7.08 6.88 -13.09
CA GLY A 354 -8.21 7.78 -13.32
C GLY A 354 -8.82 8.36 -12.07
N PHE A 355 -8.43 7.92 -10.87
CA PHE A 355 -8.92 8.48 -9.61
C PHE A 355 -8.82 10.01 -9.60
N ALA A 356 -7.64 10.56 -9.90
CA ALA A 356 -7.42 12.00 -9.79
C ALA A 356 -8.30 12.81 -10.76
N THR A 357 -8.58 12.26 -11.94
CA THR A 357 -9.47 12.88 -12.94
C THR A 357 -10.94 12.78 -12.54
N LEU A 358 -11.34 11.69 -11.86
CA LEU A 358 -12.68 11.52 -11.32
C LEU A 358 -12.91 12.47 -10.15
N GLU A 359 -11.96 12.61 -9.22
CA GLU A 359 -12.07 13.55 -8.10
C GLU A 359 -12.11 15.01 -8.60
N GLY A 360 -11.29 15.34 -9.59
CA GLY A 360 -11.27 16.64 -10.27
C GLY A 360 -11.98 16.63 -11.63
N THR A 361 -11.21 17.02 -12.65
CA THR A 361 -11.49 16.81 -14.09
C THR A 361 -10.20 16.37 -14.79
N PRO A 362 -10.24 15.88 -16.05
CA PRO A 362 -9.01 15.57 -16.80
C PRO A 362 -8.04 16.77 -16.94
N GLU A 363 -8.56 17.99 -17.07
CA GLU A 363 -7.78 19.22 -17.21
C GLU A 363 -7.29 19.78 -15.88
N GLN A 364 -8.01 19.49 -14.79
CA GLN A 364 -7.74 19.92 -13.42
C GLN A 364 -7.98 18.75 -12.46
N PRO A 365 -7.13 17.71 -12.50
CA PRO A 365 -7.25 16.56 -11.62
C PRO A 365 -7.00 16.99 -10.17
N LYS A 366 -7.53 16.20 -9.23
CA LYS A 366 -7.40 16.45 -7.80
C LYS A 366 -7.01 15.17 -7.08
N PHE A 367 -6.05 15.28 -6.17
CA PHE A 367 -5.74 14.21 -5.22
C PHE A 367 -6.84 14.12 -4.15
N PRO A 368 -6.99 12.97 -3.46
CA PRO A 368 -7.97 12.84 -2.40
C PRO A 368 -7.68 13.87 -1.30
N PRO A 369 -8.69 14.33 -0.54
CA PRO A 369 -8.50 15.22 0.62
C PRO A 369 -7.54 14.69 1.70
N THR A 370 -7.22 13.39 1.66
CA THR A 370 -6.27 12.70 2.54
C THR A 370 -4.86 12.60 1.95
N TYR A 371 -4.66 13.03 0.69
CA TYR A 371 -3.46 12.93 -0.14
C TYR A 371 -3.00 11.50 -0.47
N VAL A 372 -2.83 10.68 0.56
CA VAL A 372 -2.45 9.26 0.49
C VAL A 372 -3.67 8.44 0.86
N MET A 373 -3.90 7.31 0.20
CA MET A 373 -4.96 6.35 0.57
C MET A 373 -4.68 4.91 0.12
N ASN A 374 -4.12 4.72 -1.06
CA ASN A 374 -3.83 3.42 -1.66
C ASN A 374 -2.81 2.64 -0.84
N ASP A 375 -1.80 3.30 -0.27
CA ASP A 375 -0.79 2.62 0.54
C ASP A 375 -1.41 1.97 1.79
N PHE A 376 -2.29 2.69 2.49
CA PHE A 376 -2.99 2.14 3.66
C PHE A 376 -4.02 1.09 3.28
N ILE A 377 -4.79 1.31 2.20
CA ILE A 377 -5.75 0.33 1.68
C ILE A 377 -5.03 -0.98 1.32
N ALA A 378 -3.94 -0.89 0.55
CA ALA A 378 -3.11 -2.03 0.19
C ALA A 378 -2.53 -2.71 1.44
N GLY A 379 -2.09 -1.93 2.43
CA GLY A 379 -1.59 -2.45 3.70
C GLY A 379 -2.62 -3.28 4.47
N TYR A 380 -3.86 -2.77 4.61
CA TYR A 380 -4.93 -3.51 5.29
C TYR A 380 -5.41 -4.72 4.50
N LEU A 381 -5.52 -4.61 3.17
CA LEU A 381 -5.86 -5.73 2.30
C LEU A 381 -4.78 -6.83 2.37
N GLY A 382 -3.50 -6.46 2.30
CA GLY A 382 -2.38 -7.39 2.42
C GLY A 382 -2.36 -8.09 3.78
N ALA A 383 -2.62 -7.37 4.88
CA ALA A 383 -2.76 -7.98 6.20
C ALA A 383 -3.92 -8.98 6.25
N ALA A 384 -5.07 -8.67 5.66
CA ALA A 384 -6.20 -9.59 5.57
C ALA A 384 -5.85 -10.83 4.71
N GLY A 385 -5.09 -10.65 3.63
CA GLY A 385 -4.54 -11.75 2.82
C GLY A 385 -3.61 -12.67 3.61
N ILE A 386 -2.71 -12.10 4.43
CA ILE A 386 -1.82 -12.86 5.32
C ILE A 386 -2.62 -13.67 6.36
N GLN A 387 -3.74 -13.13 6.84
CA GLN A 387 -4.59 -13.83 7.81
C GLN A 387 -5.44 -14.94 7.19
N ALA A 388 -5.71 -14.85 5.89
CA ALA A 388 -6.45 -15.85 5.13
C ALA A 388 -5.56 -17.01 4.66
N ALA A 389 -4.29 -16.70 4.35
CA ALA A 389 -3.24 -17.68 4.08
C ALA A 389 -2.88 -18.47 5.36
#